data_AF-W0F432-F1
#
_entry.id   AF-W0F432-F1
#
_cell.length_a   1.000
_cell.length_b   1.000
_cell.length_c   1.000
_cell.angle_alpha   90.00
_cell.angle_beta   90.00
_cell.angle_gamma   90.00
#
_symmetry.space_group_name_H-M   'P 1'
#
loop_
_entity.id
_entity.type
_entity.pdbx_description
1 polymer ?
#
loop_
_entity_poly.entity_id
_entity_poly.type
_entity_poly.pdbx_seq_one_letter_code
_entity_poly.pdbx_strand_id
1 'polypeptide(L)'
;MKKIILYLSVITASGLLMVTVYNSMIDARVWSADIPRSVEAARIYYSHIDPRTFFQFIAPLNQLLVLLLIILFWKDQRLRLYFSLSFFLYALIFLLTLYYFVPRDVLIFSLTSKATAAEMKEALMQWQVVNPVRSLLGLAGIFFTCRGIHHYYVHKRA
;
A
#
# COMPACT_ATOMS: atom_id res chain seq x y z
N MET A 1 -5.06 -5.16 25.26
CA MET A 1 -5.76 -4.91 23.98
C MET A 1 -5.16 -3.75 23.18
N LYS A 2 -5.11 -2.49 23.68
CA LYS A 2 -4.59 -1.32 22.91
C LYS A 2 -3.18 -1.54 22.30
N LYS A 3 -2.26 -2.13 23.06
CA LYS A 3 -0.89 -2.46 22.59
C LYS A 3 -0.88 -3.47 21.43
N ILE A 4 -1.77 -4.46 21.48
CA ILE A 4 -1.88 -5.50 20.44
C ILE A 4 -2.33 -4.87 19.13
N ILE A 5 -3.39 -4.04 19.17
CA ILE A 5 -3.90 -3.31 18.00
C ILE A 5 -2.80 -2.42 17.39
N LEU A 6 -2.02 -1.76 18.25
CA LEU A 6 -0.92 -0.90 17.83
C LEU A 6 0.17 -1.66 17.07
N TYR A 7 0.62 -2.80 17.60
CA TYR A 7 1.60 -3.64 16.91
C TYR A 7 1.04 -4.31 15.65
N LEU A 8 -0.22 -4.77 15.68
CA LEU A 8 -0.89 -5.30 14.50
C LEU A 8 -0.92 -4.27 13.37
N SER A 9 -1.25 -3.01 13.68
CA SER A 9 -1.22 -1.92 12.70
C SER A 9 0.17 -1.74 12.08
N VAL A 10 1.25 -1.77 12.89
CA VAL A 10 2.62 -1.68 12.34
C VAL A 10 2.98 -2.87 11.46
N ILE A 11 2.59 -4.08 11.85
CA ILE A 11 2.85 -5.30 11.08
C ILE A 11 2.14 -5.23 9.72
N THR A 12 0.84 -4.88 9.71
CA THR A 12 0.06 -4.76 8.46
C THR A 12 0.59 -3.64 7.58
N ALA A 13 0.90 -2.48 8.17
CA ALA A 13 1.52 -1.34 7.48
C ALA A 13 2.87 -1.69 6.85
N SER A 14 3.72 -2.43 7.57
CA SER A 14 5.02 -2.89 7.08
C SER A 14 4.87 -3.90 5.95
N GLY A 15 3.92 -4.83 6.05
CA GLY A 15 3.59 -5.76 4.97
C GLY A 15 3.18 -5.03 3.70
N LEU A 16 2.29 -4.03 3.79
CA LEU A 16 1.90 -3.20 2.65
C LEU A 16 3.10 -2.48 2.04
N LEU A 17 3.96 -1.86 2.85
CA LEU A 17 5.16 -1.18 2.36
C LEU A 17 6.08 -2.16 1.61
N MET A 18 6.40 -3.30 2.22
CA MET A 18 7.35 -4.26 1.63
C MET A 18 6.87 -4.80 0.29
N VAL A 19 5.56 -5.08 0.14
CA VAL A 19 5.02 -5.46 -1.17
C VAL A 19 5.19 -4.32 -2.19
N THR A 20 4.88 -3.07 -1.84
CA THR A 20 5.06 -1.96 -2.80
C THR A 20 6.53 -1.76 -3.19
N VAL A 21 7.47 -1.96 -2.27
CA VAL A 21 8.91 -1.90 -2.52
C VAL A 21 9.34 -3.05 -3.44
N TYR A 22 8.91 -4.27 -3.14
CA TYR A 22 9.17 -5.44 -3.98
C TYR A 22 8.66 -5.22 -5.40
N ASN A 23 7.44 -4.71 -5.56
CA ASN A 23 6.89 -4.47 -6.88
C ASN A 23 7.69 -3.40 -7.65
N SER A 24 8.22 -2.36 -6.99
CA SER A 24 9.11 -1.37 -7.63
C SER A 24 10.45 -1.96 -8.04
N MET A 25 11.04 -2.80 -7.19
CA MET A 25 12.39 -3.32 -7.38
C MET A 25 12.45 -4.47 -8.37
N ILE A 26 11.46 -5.36 -8.33
CA ILE A 26 11.45 -6.63 -9.04
C ILE A 26 10.35 -6.60 -10.10
N ASP A 27 9.09 -6.62 -9.67
CA ASP A 27 7.98 -6.92 -10.59
C ASP A 27 7.87 -5.91 -11.74
N ALA A 28 7.96 -4.61 -11.42
CA ALA A 28 7.97 -3.54 -12.40
C ALA A 28 8.95 -3.79 -13.53
N ARG A 29 10.18 -4.20 -13.19
CA ARG A 29 11.26 -4.44 -14.17
C ARG A 29 11.00 -5.68 -14.99
N VAL A 30 10.51 -6.74 -14.34
CA VAL A 30 10.13 -8.00 -15.00
C VAL A 30 9.01 -7.73 -16.01
N TRP A 31 7.95 -7.02 -15.61
CA TRP A 31 6.83 -6.69 -16.49
C TRP A 31 7.23 -5.81 -17.66
N SER A 32 8.21 -4.90 -17.49
CA SER A 32 8.66 -3.99 -18.55
C SER A 32 9.77 -4.54 -19.46
N ALA A 33 10.29 -5.73 -19.21
CA ALA A 33 11.48 -6.24 -19.88
C ALA A 33 11.29 -6.52 -21.38
N ASP A 34 10.15 -7.10 -21.78
CA ASP A 34 9.90 -7.55 -23.15
C ASP A 34 8.38 -7.48 -23.47
N ILE A 35 7.87 -6.27 -23.69
CA ILE A 35 6.44 -6.05 -23.96
C ILE A 35 6.13 -6.40 -25.43
N PRO A 36 5.09 -7.24 -25.72
CA PRO A 36 4.01 -7.66 -24.81
C PRO A 36 4.27 -8.98 -24.06
N ARG A 37 5.29 -9.75 -24.44
CA ARG A 37 5.53 -11.11 -23.95
C ARG A 37 5.64 -11.22 -22.42
N SER A 38 6.35 -10.30 -21.76
CA SER A 38 6.49 -10.26 -20.30
C SER A 38 5.16 -10.00 -19.59
N VAL A 39 4.31 -9.15 -20.19
CA VAL A 39 2.97 -8.85 -19.66
C VAL A 39 2.03 -10.03 -19.86
N GLU A 40 2.09 -10.71 -21.01
CA GLU A 40 1.32 -11.94 -21.26
C GLU A 40 1.70 -13.04 -20.26
N ALA A 41 2.98 -13.22 -19.97
CA ALA A 41 3.43 -14.14 -18.94
C ALA A 41 2.86 -13.79 -17.55
N ALA A 42 2.84 -12.49 -17.19
CA ALA A 42 2.23 -12.03 -15.95
C ALA A 42 0.71 -12.27 -15.91
N ARG A 43 -0.01 -12.04 -17.02
CA ARG A 43 -1.45 -12.35 -17.15
C ARG A 43 -1.75 -13.82 -16.93
N ILE A 44 -0.93 -14.71 -17.51
CA ILE A 44 -1.05 -16.14 -17.31
C ILE A 44 -0.79 -16.51 -15.84
N TYR A 45 0.24 -15.92 -15.23
CA TYR A 45 0.55 -16.14 -13.81
C TYR A 45 -0.59 -15.69 -12.89
N TYR A 46 -1.21 -14.54 -13.16
CA TYR A 46 -2.34 -13.99 -12.40
C TYR A 46 -3.73 -14.50 -12.84
N SER A 47 -3.78 -15.51 -13.71
CA SER A 47 -5.05 -16.03 -14.27
C SER A 47 -5.99 -16.63 -13.22
N HIS A 48 -5.43 -17.18 -12.14
CA HIS A 48 -6.19 -17.86 -11.09
C HIS A 48 -6.43 -16.97 -9.86
N ILE A 49 -5.45 -16.13 -9.50
CA ILE A 49 -5.57 -15.22 -8.37
C ILE A 49 -5.01 -13.84 -8.74
N ASP A 50 -5.82 -12.83 -8.47
CA ASP A 50 -5.46 -11.45 -8.76
C ASP A 50 -4.49 -10.92 -7.69
N PRO A 51 -3.36 -10.31 -8.07
CA PRO A 51 -2.43 -9.73 -7.10
C PRO A 51 -3.08 -8.62 -6.25
N ARG A 52 -4.16 -8.00 -6.75
CA ARG A 52 -4.95 -6.99 -6.02
C ARG A 52 -5.68 -7.57 -4.81
N THR A 53 -5.92 -8.88 -4.78
CA THR A 53 -6.58 -9.55 -3.64
C THR A 53 -5.86 -9.27 -2.33
N PHE A 54 -4.52 -9.26 -2.31
CA PHE A 54 -3.75 -8.91 -1.10
C PHE A 54 -4.11 -7.50 -0.59
N PHE A 55 -4.10 -6.50 -1.47
CA PHE A 55 -4.37 -5.11 -1.10
C PHE A 55 -5.84 -4.88 -0.71
N GLN A 56 -6.78 -5.60 -1.32
CA GLN A 56 -8.21 -5.54 -0.98
C GLN A 56 -8.49 -5.97 0.47
N PHE A 57 -7.69 -6.86 1.05
CA PHE A 57 -7.87 -7.28 2.44
C PHE A 57 -6.97 -6.53 3.41
N ILE A 58 -5.66 -6.44 3.12
CA ILE A 58 -4.69 -5.92 4.09
C ILE A 58 -4.78 -4.39 4.21
N ALA A 59 -5.06 -3.66 3.12
CA ALA A 59 -5.13 -2.19 3.20
C ALA A 59 -6.34 -1.70 4.01
N PRO A 60 -7.58 -2.19 3.81
CA PRO A 60 -8.71 -1.84 4.67
C PRO A 60 -8.51 -2.28 6.11
N LEU A 61 -7.94 -3.47 6.35
CA LEU A 61 -7.61 -3.92 7.70
C LEU A 61 -6.67 -2.94 8.41
N ASN A 62 -5.59 -2.52 7.75
CA ASN A 62 -4.68 -1.52 8.31
C ASN A 62 -5.39 -0.19 8.59
N GLN A 63 -6.22 0.28 7.66
CA GLN A 63 -6.98 1.53 7.83
C GLN A 63 -7.92 1.48 9.05
N LEU A 64 -8.62 0.36 9.24
CA LEU A 64 -9.48 0.12 10.40
C LEU A 64 -8.68 0.06 11.70
N LEU A 65 -7.52 -0.61 11.71
CA LEU A 65 -6.65 -0.66 12.88
C LEU A 65 -6.17 0.74 13.29
N VAL A 66 -5.74 1.57 12.33
CA VAL A 66 -5.31 2.95 12.62
C VAL A 66 -6.48 3.79 13.13
N LEU A 67 -7.67 3.65 12.54
CA LEU A 67 -8.88 4.32 13.04
C LEU A 67 -9.20 3.94 14.48
N LEU A 68 -9.13 2.64 14.81
CA LEU A 68 -9.31 2.16 16.17
C LEU A 68 -8.26 2.75 17.12
N LEU A 69 -7.01 2.91 16.68
CA LEU A 69 -5.98 3.58 17.50
C LEU A 69 -6.34 5.03 17.80
N ILE A 70 -6.84 5.78 16.81
CA ILE A 70 -7.31 7.17 17.02
C ILE A 70 -8.41 7.20 18.09
N ILE A 71 -9.38 6.31 18.03
CA ILE A 71 -10.49 6.22 19.00
C ILE A 71 -9.95 5.83 20.39
N LEU A 72 -9.11 4.80 20.46
CA LEU A 72 -8.58 4.26 21.73
C LEU A 72 -7.64 5.24 22.44
N PHE A 73 -6.98 6.12 21.69
CA PHE A 73 -6.05 7.13 22.18
C PHE A 73 -6.59 8.57 22.05
N TRP A 74 -7.92 8.73 21.90
CA TRP A 74 -8.56 10.02 21.62
C TRP A 74 -8.23 11.14 22.62
N LYS A 75 -8.01 10.76 23.89
CA LYS A 75 -7.71 11.70 25.00
C LYS A 75 -6.26 12.22 24.98
N ASP A 76 -5.35 11.54 24.28
CA ASP A 76 -3.95 11.96 24.17
C ASP A 76 -3.76 12.69 22.84
N GLN A 77 -3.54 14.00 22.93
CA GLN A 77 -3.44 14.86 21.74
C GLN A 77 -2.27 14.47 20.82
N ARG A 78 -1.13 14.05 21.37
CA ARG A 78 0.06 13.68 20.57
C ARG A 78 -0.15 12.34 19.88
N LEU A 79 -0.65 11.34 20.60
CA LEU A 79 -1.00 10.05 19.99
C LEU A 79 -2.08 10.19 18.94
N ARG A 80 -3.12 10.96 19.22
CA ARG A 80 -4.18 11.26 18.27
C ARG A 80 -3.61 11.89 17.00
N LEU A 81 -2.74 12.89 17.11
CA LEU A 81 -2.10 13.52 15.96
C LEU A 81 -1.29 12.51 15.14
N TYR A 82 -0.43 11.70 15.78
CA TYR A 82 0.39 10.72 15.07
C TYR A 82 -0.46 9.67 14.33
N PHE A 83 -1.49 9.13 14.98
CA PHE A 83 -2.36 8.15 14.34
C PHE A 83 -3.26 8.78 13.27
N SER A 84 -3.72 10.03 13.45
CA SER A 84 -4.44 10.76 12.40
C SER A 84 -3.57 10.98 11.17
N LEU A 85 -2.31 11.40 11.33
CA LEU A 85 -1.38 11.57 10.20
C LEU A 85 -1.14 10.24 9.47
N SER A 86 -0.92 9.16 10.21
CA SER A 86 -0.83 7.81 9.64
C SER A 86 -2.10 7.44 8.85
N PHE A 87 -3.28 7.68 9.42
CA PHE A 87 -4.57 7.41 8.78
C PHE A 87 -4.75 8.17 7.46
N PHE A 88 -4.41 9.46 7.44
CA PHE A 88 -4.51 10.29 6.23
C PHE A 88 -3.55 9.82 5.14
N LEU A 89 -2.32 9.42 5.49
CA LEU A 89 -1.36 8.90 4.53
C LEU A 89 -1.84 7.58 3.90
N TYR A 90 -2.36 6.64 4.70
CA TYR A 90 -2.94 5.41 4.16
C TYR A 90 -4.23 5.63 3.38
N ALA A 91 -5.05 6.62 3.76
CA ALA A 91 -6.19 7.03 2.96
C ALA A 91 -5.77 7.60 1.60
N LEU A 92 -4.69 8.39 1.54
CA LEU A 92 -4.15 8.88 0.27
C LEU A 92 -3.62 7.75 -0.60
N ILE A 93 -2.92 6.76 -0.01
CA ILE A 93 -2.50 5.54 -0.73
C ILE A 93 -3.70 4.78 -1.29
N PHE A 94 -4.78 4.67 -0.51
CA PHE A 94 -6.01 4.02 -0.95
C PHE A 94 -6.63 4.72 -2.15
N LEU A 95 -6.79 6.05 -2.09
CA LEU A 95 -7.29 6.86 -3.20
C LEU A 95 -6.40 6.73 -4.44
N LEU A 96 -5.08 6.81 -4.27
CA LEU A 96 -4.12 6.61 -5.34
C LEU A 96 -4.26 5.20 -5.94
N THR A 97 -4.49 4.19 -5.11
CA THR A 97 -4.69 2.81 -5.58
C THR A 97 -5.94 2.70 -6.44
N LEU A 98 -7.07 3.22 -5.97
CA LEU A 98 -8.33 3.15 -6.71
C LEU A 98 -8.33 3.94 -8.01
N TYR A 99 -7.86 5.19 -7.97
CA TYR A 99 -7.97 6.09 -9.13
C TYR A 99 -6.78 6.00 -10.09
N TYR A 100 -5.61 5.57 -9.62
CA TYR A 100 -4.40 5.51 -10.43
C TYR A 100 -3.99 4.08 -10.75
N PHE A 101 -3.81 3.22 -9.75
CA PHE A 101 -3.25 1.88 -9.99
C PHE A 101 -4.27 0.91 -10.57
N VAL A 102 -5.48 0.81 -10.03
CA VAL A 102 -6.49 -0.15 -10.48
C VAL A 102 -6.80 -0.03 -11.99
N PRO A 103 -7.01 1.17 -12.58
CA PRO A 103 -7.23 1.28 -14.02
C PRO A 103 -6.05 0.79 -14.86
N ARG A 104 -4.81 1.07 -14.42
CA ARG A 104 -3.60 0.63 -15.11
C ARG A 104 -3.40 -0.88 -14.97
N ASP A 105 -3.66 -1.43 -13.79
CA ASP A 105 -3.59 -2.87 -13.55
C ASP A 105 -4.63 -3.63 -14.39
N VAL A 106 -5.83 -3.08 -14.62
CA VAL A 106 -6.81 -3.66 -15.55
C VAL A 106 -6.26 -3.67 -16.97
N LEU A 107 -5.69 -2.55 -17.42
CA LEU A 107 -5.13 -2.43 -18.77
C LEU A 107 -3.96 -3.40 -18.99
N ILE A 108 -3.07 -3.52 -18.00
CA ILE A 108 -1.86 -4.33 -18.08
C ILE A 108 -2.17 -5.81 -17.84
N PHE A 109 -2.88 -6.17 -16.77
CA PHE A 109 -2.97 -7.55 -16.27
C PHE A 109 -4.31 -8.25 -16.51
N SER A 110 -5.35 -7.58 -17.00
CA SER A 110 -6.60 -8.28 -17.32
C SER A 110 -6.42 -9.19 -18.54
N LEU A 111 -6.85 -10.46 -18.42
CA LEU A 111 -6.90 -11.40 -19.55
C LEU A 111 -7.82 -10.93 -20.67
N THR A 112 -8.83 -10.12 -20.35
CA THR A 112 -9.76 -9.55 -21.33
C THR A 112 -9.30 -8.23 -21.92
N SER A 113 -8.15 -7.69 -21.49
CA SER A 113 -7.61 -6.43 -21.99
C SER A 113 -7.19 -6.56 -23.45
N LYS A 114 -7.77 -5.71 -24.30
CA LYS A 114 -7.41 -5.56 -25.72
C LYS A 114 -6.35 -4.47 -25.96
N ALA A 115 -5.64 -4.05 -24.91
CA ALA A 115 -4.62 -3.03 -25.01
C ALA A 115 -3.52 -3.44 -26.00
N THR A 116 -3.05 -2.48 -26.79
CA THR A 116 -1.88 -2.62 -27.66
C THR A 116 -0.59 -2.62 -26.84
N ALA A 117 0.51 -3.09 -27.43
CA ALA A 117 1.83 -3.05 -26.79
C ALA A 117 2.25 -1.62 -26.39
N ALA A 118 1.88 -0.62 -27.19
CA ALA A 118 2.16 0.79 -26.90
C ALA A 118 1.42 1.27 -25.65
N GLU A 119 0.11 0.99 -25.54
CA GLU A 119 -0.70 1.33 -24.38
C GLU A 119 -0.22 0.61 -23.11
N MET A 120 0.15 -0.67 -23.22
CA MET A 120 0.73 -1.42 -22.10
C MET A 120 2.03 -0.80 -21.63
N LYS A 121 2.92 -0.42 -22.56
CA LYS A 121 4.21 0.21 -22.24
C LYS A 121 4.00 1.55 -21.53
N GLU A 122 3.09 2.37 -22.02
CA GLU A 122 2.76 3.65 -21.39
C GLU A 122 2.19 3.45 -19.98
N ALA A 123 1.23 2.54 -19.81
CA ALA A 123 0.63 2.26 -18.51
C ALA A 123 1.68 1.73 -17.52
N LEU A 124 2.59 0.87 -17.96
CA LEU A 124 3.71 0.37 -17.14
C LEU A 124 4.66 1.49 -16.73
N MET A 125 5.06 2.37 -17.65
CA MET A 125 5.91 3.52 -17.32
C MET A 125 5.25 4.42 -16.26
N GLN A 126 3.96 4.73 -16.46
CA GLN A 126 3.19 5.53 -15.52
C GLN A 126 3.11 4.85 -14.13
N TRP A 127 2.82 3.54 -14.11
CA TRP A 127 2.78 2.73 -12.90
C TRP A 127 4.12 2.77 -12.15
N GLN A 128 5.24 2.63 -12.87
CA GLN A 128 6.60 2.61 -12.32
C GLN A 128 7.01 3.93 -11.68
N VAL A 129 6.63 5.05 -12.27
CA VAL A 129 6.98 6.38 -11.74
C VAL A 129 6.24 6.68 -10.44
N VAL A 130 4.99 6.23 -10.31
CA VAL A 130 4.13 6.58 -9.17
C VAL A 130 4.23 5.58 -8.02
N ASN A 131 4.60 4.31 -8.27
CA ASN A 131 4.71 3.32 -7.19
C ASN A 131 5.72 3.69 -6.08
N PRO A 132 6.89 4.28 -6.37
CA PRO A 132 7.77 4.79 -5.32
C PRO A 132 7.13 5.85 -4.42
N VAL A 133 6.26 6.71 -4.98
CA VAL A 133 5.49 7.69 -4.18
C VAL A 133 4.58 6.98 -3.19
N ARG A 134 3.90 5.91 -3.63
CA ARG A 134 3.10 5.06 -2.75
C ARG A 134 3.93 4.43 -1.63
N SER A 135 5.14 3.95 -1.93
CA SER A 135 6.06 3.43 -0.92
C SER A 135 6.52 4.50 0.08
N LEU A 136 6.82 5.72 -0.37
CA LEU A 136 7.20 6.84 0.50
C LEU A 136 6.05 7.22 1.45
N LEU A 137 4.82 7.29 0.95
CA LEU A 137 3.63 7.52 1.79
C LEU A 137 3.47 6.40 2.82
N GLY A 138 3.66 5.14 2.42
CA GLY A 138 3.57 3.98 3.32
C GLY A 138 4.63 4.03 4.42
N LEU A 139 5.87 4.39 4.07
CA LEU A 139 6.97 4.57 5.01
C LEU A 139 6.69 5.70 6.01
N ALA A 140 6.17 6.84 5.53
CA ALA A 140 5.76 7.94 6.39
C ALA A 140 4.63 7.53 7.35
N GLY A 141 3.67 6.73 6.89
CA GLY A 141 2.60 6.18 7.73
C GLY A 141 3.14 5.28 8.85
N ILE A 142 4.08 4.39 8.53
CA ILE A 142 4.80 3.57 9.52
C ILE A 142 5.54 4.46 10.50
N PHE A 143 6.28 5.46 10.01
CA PHE A 143 7.04 6.39 10.85
C PHE A 143 6.14 7.04 11.91
N PHE A 144 4.99 7.61 11.53
CA PHE A 144 4.07 8.21 12.50
C PHE A 144 3.48 7.19 13.47
N THR A 145 3.17 5.98 13.01
CA THR A 145 2.69 4.90 13.89
C THR A 145 3.76 4.49 14.92
N CYS A 146 5.02 4.40 14.50
CA CYS A 146 6.18 4.15 15.37
C CYS A 146 6.45 5.30 16.35
N ARG A 147 6.27 6.56 15.92
CA ARG A 147 6.30 7.73 16.83
C ARG A 147 5.20 7.65 17.88
N GLY A 148 4.01 7.18 17.50
CA GLY A 148 2.92 6.87 18.43
C GLY A 148 3.29 5.80 19.46
N ILE A 149 3.91 4.70 19.02
CA ILE A 149 4.45 3.65 19.92
C ILE A 149 5.44 4.25 20.91
N HIS A 150 6.45 4.96 20.42
CA HIS A 150 7.49 5.54 21.25
C HIS A 150 6.90 6.49 22.30
N HIS A 151 6.02 7.41 21.88
CA HIS A 151 5.38 8.35 22.79
C HIS A 151 4.56 7.63 23.87
N TYR A 152 3.76 6.63 23.48
CA TYR A 152 2.94 5.84 24.39
C TYR A 152 3.76 5.14 25.48
N TYR A 153 4.93 4.59 25.15
CA TYR A 153 5.75 3.89 26.15
C TYR A 153 6.58 4.82 27.03
N VAL A 154 7.02 5.97 26.50
CA VAL A 154 7.81 6.94 27.28
C VAL A 154 6.93 7.68 28.30
N HIS A 155 5.74 8.13 27.91
CA HIS A 155 4.92 9.03 28.74
C HIS A 155 3.88 8.31 29.61
N LYS A 156 3.73 6.99 29.47
CA LYS A 156 2.86 6.18 30.34
C LYS A 156 3.62 5.49 31.50
N ARG A 157 4.93 5.73 31.60
CA ARG A 157 5.78 5.29 32.71
C ARG A 157 6.07 6.41 33.73
N ALA A 158 5.49 7.60 33.55
CA ALA A 158 5.40 8.67 34.54
C ALA A 158 3.97 8.70 35.10
#